data_AF-A0A830BU67-F1
#
_entry.id   AF-A0A830BU67-F1
#
_cell.length_a   1.000
_cell.length_b   1.000
_cell.length_c   1.000
_cell.angle_alpha   90.00
_cell.angle_beta   90.00
_cell.angle_gamma   90.00
#
_symmetry.space_group_name_H-M   'P 1'
#
loop_
_entity.id
_entity.type
_entity.pdbx_description
1 polymer ?
#
loop_
_entity_poly.entity_id
_entity_poly.type
_entity_poly.pdbx_seq_one_letter_code
_entity_poly.pdbx_strand_id
1 'polypeptide(L)'
;SLWAEHIGRIEDCFKDPESLECVKYVNGVAEDNWKRYTADEFTRPLQGHILKYPMEVDVDGNVKPLAGHESFPDVGGVVEGCPSLFPHKWTT
;
A
#
# COMPACT_ATOMS: atom_id res chain seq x y z
N SER A 1 1.11 10.30 18.07
CA SER A 1 -0.08 10.19 17.19
C SER A 1 0.27 9.24 16.06
N LEU A 2 -0.61 8.30 15.71
CA LEU A 2 -0.33 7.21 14.75
C LEU A 2 -0.09 7.71 13.32
N TRP A 3 -0.96 8.60 12.82
CA TRP A 3 -0.87 9.14 11.46
C TRP A 3 0.42 9.94 11.23
N ALA A 4 0.86 10.68 12.24
CA ALA A 4 2.10 11.45 12.17
C ALA A 4 3.33 10.56 12.00
N GLU A 5 3.32 9.37 12.59
CA GLU A 5 4.39 8.38 12.43
C GLU A 5 4.37 7.77 11.02
N HIS A 6 3.22 7.26 10.58
CA HIS A 6 3.12 6.56 9.29
C HIS A 6 3.22 7.48 8.08
N ILE A 7 2.73 8.71 8.15
CA ILE A 7 2.75 9.67 7.02
C ILE A 7 3.98 10.57 7.10
N GLY A 8 4.64 10.65 8.26
CA GLY A 8 5.82 11.49 8.49
C GLY A 8 5.53 12.99 8.53
N ARG A 9 4.26 13.39 8.55
CA ARG A 9 3.78 14.78 8.59
C ARG A 9 2.46 14.88 9.35
N ILE A 10 2.09 16.10 9.72
CA ILE A 10 0.77 16.44 10.26
C ILE A 10 0.16 17.47 9.32
N GLU A 11 -0.97 17.13 8.73
CA GLU A 11 -1.76 18.01 7.88
C GLU A 11 -3.13 18.27 8.53
N ASP A 12 -3.75 19.41 8.23
CA ASP A 12 -5.04 19.77 8.82
C ASP A 12 -6.17 18.84 8.37
N CYS A 13 -6.11 18.31 7.14
CA CYS A 13 -7.13 17.40 6.60
C CYS A 13 -7.23 16.08 7.38
N PHE A 14 -6.25 15.73 8.22
CA PHE A 14 -6.31 14.54 9.07
C PHE A 14 -7.35 14.65 10.19
N LYS A 15 -7.84 15.85 10.47
CA LYS A 15 -8.96 16.07 11.40
C LYS A 15 -10.28 15.54 10.85
N ASP A 16 -10.40 15.50 9.52
CA ASP A 16 -11.60 15.07 8.78
C ASP A 16 -11.21 13.91 7.83
N PRO A 17 -10.90 12.70 8.36
CA PRO A 17 -10.36 11.58 7.59
C PRO A 17 -11.31 11.04 6.51
N GLU A 18 -12.61 11.27 6.63
CA GLU A 18 -13.63 10.94 5.64
C GLU A 18 -13.65 11.89 4.44
N SER A 19 -12.99 13.04 4.54
CA SER A 19 -12.95 14.02 3.46
C SER A 19 -12.18 13.47 2.26
N LEU A 20 -12.69 13.77 1.06
CA LEU A 20 -12.04 13.35 -0.18
C LEU A 20 -10.62 13.92 -0.29
N GLU A 21 -10.37 15.10 0.27
CA GLU A 21 -9.06 15.72 0.34
C GLU A 21 -8.07 14.88 1.14
N CYS A 22 -8.46 14.47 2.35
CA CYS A 22 -7.63 13.64 3.22
C CYS A 22 -7.30 12.31 2.56
N VAL A 23 -8.31 11.61 2.03
CA VAL A 23 -8.11 10.31 1.35
C VAL A 23 -7.19 10.46 0.14
N LYS A 24 -7.35 11.50 -0.68
CA LYS A 24 -6.48 11.76 -1.84
C LYS A 24 -5.04 12.06 -1.42
N TYR A 25 -4.84 12.85 -0.37
CA TYR A 25 -3.50 13.14 0.16
C TYR A 25 -2.80 11.87 0.63
N VAL A 26 -3.47 11.08 1.48
CA VAL A 26 -2.92 9.84 2.04
C VAL A 26 -2.57 8.85 0.93
N ASN A 27 -3.48 8.66 -0.03
CA ASN A 27 -3.23 7.79 -1.18
C ASN A 27 -2.05 8.27 -2.05
N GLY A 28 -1.92 9.58 -2.27
CA GLY A 28 -0.80 10.15 -3.00
C GLY A 28 0.54 9.87 -2.33
N VAL A 29 0.64 10.07 -1.01
CA VAL A 29 1.86 9.75 -0.25
C VAL A 29 2.17 8.25 -0.31
N ALA A 30 1.15 7.40 -0.15
CA ALA A 30 1.30 5.95 -0.19
C ALA A 30 1.77 5.44 -1.57
N GLU A 31 1.28 6.03 -2.66
CA GLU A 31 1.69 5.74 -4.04
C GLU A 31 3.12 6.19 -4.33
N ASP A 32 3.47 7.40 -3.92
CA ASP A 32 4.82 7.93 -4.12
C ASP A 32 5.86 7.16 -3.30
N ASN A 33 5.52 6.76 -2.08
CA ASN A 33 6.38 5.90 -1.27
C ASN A 33 6.51 4.51 -1.89
N TRP A 34 5.43 3.91 -2.40
CA TRP A 34 5.50 2.61 -3.08
C TRP A 34 6.49 2.64 -4.25
N LYS A 35 6.40 3.64 -5.14
CA LYS A 35 7.33 3.80 -6.28
C LYS A 35 8.79 3.92 -5.86
N ARG A 36 9.06 4.56 -4.72
CA ARG A 36 10.43 4.72 -4.19
C ARG A 36 10.91 3.46 -3.48
N TYR A 37 10.00 2.75 -2.81
CA TYR A 37 10.29 1.50 -2.11
C TYR A 37 10.66 0.38 -3.10
N THR A 38 10.00 0.33 -4.26
CA THR A 38 10.26 -0.67 -5.31
C THR A 38 11.23 -0.21 -6.39
N ALA A 39 11.86 0.95 -6.25
CA ALA A 39 12.87 1.41 -7.18
C ALA A 39 14.16 0.59 -7.06
N ASP A 40 14.81 0.31 -8.18
CA ASP A 40 16.08 -0.45 -8.23
C ASP A 40 17.18 0.19 -7.36
N GLU A 41 17.18 1.53 -7.29
CA GLU A 41 18.12 2.30 -6.47
C GLU A 41 17.39 3.15 -5.44
N PHE A 42 17.79 2.99 -4.17
CA PHE A 42 17.32 3.85 -3.09
C PHE A 42 18.02 5.21 -3.15
N THR A 43 17.43 6.14 -3.90
CA THR A 43 18.00 7.48 -4.12
C THR A 43 17.55 8.53 -3.10
N ARG A 44 16.36 8.38 -2.52
CA ARG A 44 15.77 9.33 -1.55
C ARG A 44 14.97 8.60 -0.47
N PRO A 45 14.97 9.11 0.76
CA PRO A 45 14.16 8.54 1.83
C PRO A 45 12.66 8.63 1.53
N LEU A 46 11.92 7.66 2.07
CA LEU A 46 10.47 7.62 2.06
C LEU A 46 9.90 8.71 2.98
N GLN A 47 8.70 9.19 2.68
CA GLN A 47 7.98 10.08 3.56
C GLN A 47 7.16 9.24 4.56
N GLY A 48 7.70 9.03 5.76
CA GLY A 48 7.08 8.10 6.72
C GLY A 48 7.16 6.65 6.23
N HIS A 49 6.19 5.84 6.64
CA HIS A 49 6.17 4.39 6.44
C HIS A 49 4.94 3.89 5.69
N ILE A 50 4.01 4.77 5.32
CA ILE A 50 2.80 4.37 4.61
C ILE A 50 3.13 4.00 3.16
N LEU A 51 2.64 2.84 2.72
CA LEU A 51 2.81 2.32 1.37
C LEU A 51 1.46 1.90 0.82
N LYS A 52 1.24 2.12 -0.48
CA LYS A 52 0.09 1.54 -1.18
C LYS A 52 0.28 0.03 -1.22
N TYR A 53 -0.75 -0.71 -0.82
CA TYR A 53 -0.75 -2.16 -1.00
C TYR A 53 -0.73 -2.48 -2.50
N PRO A 54 0.12 -3.42 -2.99
CA PRO A 54 0.37 -3.64 -4.42
C PRO A 54 -0.77 -4.38 -5.15
N MET A 55 -1.98 -3.86 -5.01
CA MET A 55 -3.20 -4.33 -5.67
C MET A 55 -3.87 -3.17 -6.37
N GLU A 56 -4.60 -3.47 -7.43
CA GLU A 56 -5.49 -2.56 -8.12
C GLU A 56 -6.90 -3.14 -8.17
N VAL A 57 -7.88 -2.24 -8.12
CA VAL A 57 -9.30 -2.58 -8.25
C VAL A 57 -9.75 -2.01 -9.59
N ASP A 58 -10.28 -2.87 -10.45
CA ASP A 58 -10.79 -2.44 -11.75
C ASP A 58 -12.18 -1.79 -11.65
N VAL A 59 -12.73 -1.35 -12.79
CA VAL A 59 -14.04 -0.70 -12.87
C VAL A 59 -15.20 -1.62 -12.47
N ASP A 60 -15.01 -2.93 -12.57
CA ASP A 60 -16.00 -3.96 -12.23
C ASP A 60 -15.86 -4.41 -10.76
N GLY A 61 -14.84 -3.92 -10.05
CA GLY A 61 -14.56 -4.26 -8.66
C GLY A 61 -13.68 -5.50 -8.47
N ASN A 62 -13.11 -6.06 -9.53
CA ASN A 62 -12.16 -7.17 -9.40
C ASN A 62 -10.84 -6.65 -8.84
N VAL A 63 -10.27 -7.42 -7.92
CA VAL A 63 -8.97 -7.13 -7.31
C VAL A 63 -7.92 -7.96 -8.03
N LYS A 64 -6.86 -7.30 -8.49
CA LYS A 64 -5.72 -7.95 -9.15
C LYS A 64 -4.40 -7.32 -8.68
N PRO A 65 -3.27 -8.02 -8.79
CA PRO A 65 -1.98 -7.44 -8.49
C PRO A 65 -1.70 -6.20 -9.35
N LEU A 66 -0.98 -5.24 -8.77
CA LEU A 66 -0.49 -4.09 -9.51
C LEU A 66 0.47 -4.58 -10.61
N ALA A 67 0.33 -4.04 -11.83
CA ALA A 67 1.17 -4.45 -12.96
C ALA A 67 2.68 -4.35 -12.64
N GLY A 68 3.43 -5.41 -12.96
CA GLY A 68 4.86 -5.53 -12.66
C GLY A 68 5.20 -5.82 -11.19
N HIS A 69 4.20 -6.05 -10.35
CA HIS A 69 4.35 -6.33 -8.92
C HIS A 69 3.49 -7.54 -8.51
N GLU A 70 3.50 -8.63 -9.30
CA GLU A 70 2.76 -9.85 -8.93
C GLU A 70 3.31 -10.53 -7.66
N SER A 71 4.59 -10.29 -7.36
CA SER A 71 5.27 -10.77 -6.16
C SER A 71 5.75 -9.62 -5.27
N PHE A 72 5.82 -9.86 -3.97
CA PHE A 72 6.48 -8.94 -3.04
C PHE A 72 7.95 -8.76 -3.41
N PRO A 73 8.48 -7.53 -3.33
CA PRO A 73 9.90 -7.25 -3.53
C PRO A 73 10.76 -8.18 -2.68
N ASP A 74 11.91 -8.60 -3.23
CA ASP A 74 12.95 -9.43 -2.62
C ASP A 74 12.59 -10.88 -2.25
N VAL A 75 11.34 -11.16 -1.86
CA VAL A 75 10.92 -12.46 -1.29
C VAL A 75 10.26 -13.36 -2.33
N GLY A 76 9.67 -12.78 -3.39
CA GLY A 76 9.04 -13.54 -4.48
C GLY A 76 7.67 -14.14 -4.14
N GLY A 77 7.14 -13.91 -2.93
CA GLY A 77 5.81 -14.36 -2.53
C GLY A 77 4.71 -13.65 -3.33
N VAL A 78 3.75 -14.40 -3.85
CA VAL A 78 2.65 -13.87 -4.69
C VAL A 78 1.73 -12.98 -3.86
N VAL A 79 1.49 -11.75 -4.32
CA VAL A 79 0.71 -10.73 -3.60
C VAL A 79 -0.76 -11.14 -3.43
N GLU A 80 -1.35 -11.78 -4.44
CA GLU A 80 -2.73 -12.27 -4.41
C GLU A 80 -2.92 -13.42 -3.38
N GLY A 81 -1.81 -14.01 -2.93
CA GLY A 81 -1.80 -15.20 -2.12
C GLY A 81 -2.04 -16.46 -2.96
N CYS A 82 -1.95 -17.61 -2.30
CA CYS A 82 -2.18 -18.91 -2.92
C CYS A 82 -3.01 -19.76 -1.95
N PRO A 83 -4.16 -20.31 -2.38
CA PRO A 83 -4.93 -21.23 -1.57
C PRO A 83 -4.06 -22.42 -1.15
N SER A 84 -3.94 -22.61 0.16
CA SER A 84 -3.16 -23.72 0.71
C SER A 84 -4.00 -24.99 0.83
N LEU A 85 -3.33 -26.13 0.97
CA LEU A 85 -3.98 -27.40 1.31
C LEU A 85 -4.47 -27.46 2.77
N PHE A 86 -4.14 -26.46 3.60
CA PHE A 86 -4.58 -26.44 4.99
C PHE A 86 -6.08 -26.13 5.09
N PRO A 87 -6.79 -26.76 6.05
CA PRO A 87 -8.18 -26.43 6.30
C PRO A 87 -8.37 -24.95 6.63
N HIS A 88 -9.44 -24.34 6.10
CA HIS A 88 -9.80 -22.94 6.38
C HIS A 88 -9.83 -22.63 7.88
N LYS A 89 -10.27 -23.58 8.71
CA LYS A 89 -10.29 -23.46 10.18
C LYS A 89 -8.95 -23.03 10.80
N TRP A 90 -7.84 -23.23 10.10
CA TRP A 90 -6.50 -22.90 10.60
C TRP A 90 -5.96 -21.58 10.04
N THR A 91 -6.53 -21.07 8.95
CA THR A 91 -6.01 -19.93 8.19
C THR A 91 -6.95 -18.72 8.17
N THR A 92 -8.19 -18.87 8.65
CA THR A 92 -9.19 -17.81 8.86
C THR A 92 -9.67 -17.83 10.30
#